data_AF-A0A3C1B4U6-F1
#
_entry.id   AF-A0A3C1B4U6-F1
#
_cell.length_a   1.000
_cell.length_b   1.000
_cell.length_c   1.000
_cell.angle_alpha   90.00
_cell.angle_beta   90.00
_cell.angle_gamma   90.00
#
_symmetry.space_group_name_H-M   'P 1'
#
loop_
_entity.id
_entity.type
_entity.pdbx_description
1 polymer ?
#
loop_
_entity_poly.entity_id
_entity_poly.type
_entity_poly.pdbx_seq_one_letter_code
_entity_poly.pdbx_strand_id
1 'polypeptide(L)'
;MRFFVHRRRFADLSEQEILALAISSEEDDARIYSGFAQQLQAEYPDSAALFADMADEEDAHRQQLIALHETRFGAFIPLIRREHVAGFYARQPIWLMANLGIEKIR
;
A
#
# COMPACT_ATOMS: atom_id res chain seq x y z
N MET A 1 -26.75 10.93 -1.31
CA MET A 1 -26.78 9.67 -2.08
C MET A 1 -25.65 8.80 -1.56
N ARG A 2 -25.94 7.64 -0.98
CA ARG A 2 -24.94 6.70 -0.49
C ARG A 2 -24.62 5.78 -1.67
N PHE A 3 -23.52 6.02 -2.38
CA PHE A 3 -23.04 5.09 -3.41
C PHE A 3 -22.63 3.81 -2.69
N PHE A 4 -23.47 2.79 -2.72
CA PHE A 4 -23.05 1.44 -2.37
C PHE A 4 -22.04 1.02 -3.45
N VAL A 5 -20.75 1.20 -3.17
CA VAL A 5 -19.71 0.60 -3.99
C VAL A 5 -19.83 -0.90 -3.77
N HIS A 6 -20.44 -1.59 -4.73
CA HIS A 6 -20.51 -3.04 -4.69
C HIS A 6 -19.08 -3.55 -4.74
N ARG A 7 -18.58 -4.07 -3.61
CA ARG A 7 -17.24 -4.63 -3.56
C ARG A 7 -17.18 -5.87 -4.44
N ARG A 8 -16.18 -5.93 -5.32
CA ARG A 8 -15.93 -7.11 -6.18
C ARG A 8 -15.18 -8.17 -5.40
N ARG A 9 -15.46 -9.46 -5.59
CA ARG A 9 -14.65 -10.50 -4.93
C ARG A 9 -13.28 -10.53 -5.59
N PHE A 10 -12.22 -10.78 -4.80
CA PHE A 10 -10.87 -10.93 -5.34
C PHE A 10 -10.79 -12.00 -6.44
N ALA A 11 -11.54 -13.09 -6.29
CA ALA A 11 -11.62 -14.17 -7.29
C ALA A 11 -12.27 -13.75 -8.62
N ASP A 12 -12.97 -12.62 -8.67
CA ASP A 12 -13.58 -12.09 -9.89
C ASP A 12 -12.68 -11.05 -10.59
N LEU A 13 -11.45 -10.84 -10.12
CA LEU A 13 -10.49 -9.92 -10.75
C LEU A 13 -9.70 -10.63 -11.86
N SER A 14 -9.50 -9.95 -12.99
CA SER A 14 -8.56 -10.40 -14.01
C SER A 14 -7.11 -10.26 -13.53
N GLU A 15 -6.15 -10.90 -14.20
CA GLU A 15 -4.72 -10.76 -13.88
C GLU A 15 -4.26 -9.29 -13.93
N GLN A 16 -4.75 -8.52 -14.91
CA GLN A 16 -4.45 -7.10 -15.03
C GLN A 16 -4.98 -6.32 -13.82
N GLU A 17 -6.19 -6.63 -13.35
CA GLU A 17 -6.80 -5.98 -12.20
C GLU A 17 -6.14 -6.38 -10.88
N ILE A 18 -5.66 -7.62 -10.76
CA ILE A 18 -4.86 -8.04 -9.59
C ILE A 18 -3.55 -7.27 -9.54
N LEU A 19 -2.87 -7.12 -10.68
CA LEU A 19 -1.62 -6.37 -10.75
C LEU A 19 -1.84 -4.86 -10.50
N ALA A 20 -2.91 -4.29 -11.06
CA ALA A 20 -3.31 -2.91 -10.78
C ALA A 20 -3.67 -2.69 -9.30
N LEU A 21 -4.33 -3.68 -8.67
CA LEU A 21 -4.61 -3.66 -7.25
C LEU A 21 -3.33 -3.67 -6.42
N ALA A 22 -2.32 -4.48 -6.80
CA ALA A 22 -1.02 -4.47 -6.15
C ALA A 22 -0.31 -3.11 -6.29
N ILE A 23 -0.29 -2.51 -7.49
CA ILE A 23 0.30 -1.18 -7.72
C ILE A 23 -0.36 -0.11 -6.82
N SER A 24 -1.71 -0.08 -6.80
CA SER A 24 -2.45 0.85 -5.95
C SER A 24 -2.21 0.59 -4.46
N SER A 25 -1.95 -0.67 -4.12
CA SER A 25 -1.66 -1.08 -2.74
C SER A 25 -0.31 -0.53 -2.29
N GLU A 26 0.75 -0.65 -3.08
CA GLU A 26 2.05 -0.09 -2.71
C GLU A 26 2.03 1.44 -2.67
N GLU A 27 1.27 2.09 -3.56
CA GLU A 27 1.07 3.55 -3.51
C GLU A 27 0.45 4.01 -2.19
N ASP A 28 -0.60 3.31 -1.75
CA ASP A 28 -1.30 3.65 -0.50
C ASP A 28 -0.40 3.40 0.72
N ASP A 29 0.41 2.33 0.73
CA ASP A 29 1.33 2.02 1.84
C ASP A 29 2.50 3.02 1.91
N ALA A 30 3.12 3.38 0.78
CA ALA A 30 4.16 4.41 0.72
C ALA A 30 3.67 5.76 1.27
N ARG A 31 2.42 6.15 0.95
CA ARG A 31 1.79 7.36 1.48
C ARG A 31 1.55 7.29 2.99
N ILE A 32 1.12 6.13 3.50
CA ILE A 32 0.91 5.91 4.93
C ILE A 32 2.23 6.04 5.69
N TYR A 33 3.29 5.39 5.23
CA TYR A 33 4.62 5.48 5.84
C TYR A 33 5.20 6.89 5.78
N SER A 34 5.08 7.57 4.64
CA SER A 34 5.47 8.97 4.51
C SER A 34 4.75 9.88 5.51
N GLY A 35 3.45 9.62 5.76
CA GLY A 35 2.67 10.31 6.77
C GLY A 35 3.21 10.12 8.19
N PHE A 36 3.58 8.89 8.56
CA PHE A 36 4.19 8.61 9.86
C PHE A 36 5.57 9.24 10.02
N ALA A 37 6.41 9.17 8.99
CA ALA A 37 7.71 9.83 8.98
C ALA A 37 7.58 11.34 9.27
N GLN A 38 6.66 12.01 8.58
CA GLN A 38 6.40 13.44 8.80
C GLN A 38 5.90 13.75 10.22
N GLN A 39 5.01 12.93 10.77
CA GLN A 39 4.48 13.13 12.11
C GLN A 39 5.53 12.93 13.20
N LEU A 40 6.45 11.98 13.03
CA LEU A 40 7.45 11.62 14.02
C LEU A 40 8.73 12.45 13.92
N GLN A 41 8.97 13.15 12.81
CA GLN A 41 10.23 13.83 12.51
C GLN A 41 10.74 14.77 13.62
N ALA A 42 9.83 15.45 14.32
CA ALA A 42 10.19 16.44 15.33
C ALA A 42 10.56 15.82 16.69
N GLU A 43 9.85 14.77 17.10
CA GLU A 43 9.97 14.17 18.44
C GLU A 43 10.79 12.88 18.44
N TYR A 44 10.78 12.14 17.32
CA TYR A 44 11.38 10.81 17.17
C TYR A 44 12.05 10.67 15.79
N PRO A 45 13.18 11.35 15.54
CA PRO A 45 13.81 11.38 14.22
C PRO A 45 14.28 10.01 13.73
N ASP A 46 14.74 9.13 14.63
CA ASP A 46 15.18 7.77 14.26
C ASP A 46 14.01 6.90 13.80
N SER A 47 12.86 7.01 14.47
CA SER A 47 11.62 6.34 14.05
C SER A 47 11.12 6.90 12.72
N ALA A 48 11.22 8.22 12.53
CA ALA A 48 10.84 8.87 11.29
C ALA A 48 11.68 8.38 10.11
N ALA A 49 12.99 8.21 10.29
CA ALA A 49 13.89 7.65 9.28
C ALA A 49 13.48 6.22 8.89
N LEU A 50 13.12 5.38 9.87
CA LEU A 50 12.64 4.03 9.62
C LEU A 50 11.39 4.01 8.72
N PHE A 51 10.42 4.89 8.98
CA PHE A 51 9.23 5.01 8.13
C PHE A 51 9.53 5.63 6.76
N ALA A 52 10.50 6.54 6.66
CA ALA A 52 10.93 7.07 5.37
C ALA A 52 11.54 5.96 4.50
N ASP A 53 12.43 5.14 5.07
CA ASP A 53 13.03 4.00 4.37
C ASP A 53 11.97 2.99 3.90
N MET A 54 10.96 2.71 4.73
CA MET A 54 9.83 1.85 4.34
C MET A 54 9.01 2.46 3.19
N ALA A 55 8.79 3.78 3.19
CA ALA A 55 8.09 4.45 2.09
C ALA A 55 8.86 4.33 0.77
N ASP A 56 10.18 4.44 0.81
CA ASP A 56 11.06 4.27 -0.35
C ASP A 56 11.05 2.83 -0.87
N GLU A 57 11.00 1.83 0.02
CA GLU A 57 10.88 0.41 -0.34
C GLU A 57 9.54 0.13 -1.07
N GLU A 58 8.42 0.63 -0.56
CA GLU A 58 7.13 0.45 -1.25
C GLU A 58 7.07 1.21 -2.59
N ASP A 59 7.74 2.37 -2.71
CA ASP A 59 7.84 3.05 -4.01
C ASP A 59 8.64 2.22 -5.02
N ALA A 60 9.72 1.56 -4.58
CA ALA A 60 10.48 0.65 -5.42
C ALA A 60 9.65 -0.57 -5.85
N HIS A 61 8.88 -1.17 -4.94
CA HIS A 61 7.91 -2.24 -5.28
C HIS A 61 6.90 -1.76 -6.32
N ARG A 62 6.31 -0.58 -6.11
CA ARG A 62 5.36 0.04 -7.03
C ARG A 62 5.95 0.21 -8.43
N GLN A 63 7.18 0.71 -8.54
CA GLN A 63 7.87 0.90 -9.82
C GLN A 63 8.08 -0.43 -10.55
N GLN A 64 8.49 -1.49 -9.83
CA GLN A 64 8.66 -2.83 -10.41
C GLN A 64 7.33 -3.40 -10.92
N LEU A 65 6.25 -3.23 -10.16
CA LEU A 65 4.91 -3.67 -10.56
C LEU A 65 4.38 -2.89 -11.77
N ILE A 66 4.65 -1.59 -11.86
CA ILE A 66 4.31 -0.77 -13.04
C ILE A 66 5.06 -1.28 -14.28
N ALA A 67 6.37 -1.52 -14.18
CA ALA A 67 7.16 -2.05 -15.28
C ALA A 67 6.66 -3.43 -15.73
N LEU A 68 6.28 -4.29 -14.78
CA LEU A 68 5.66 -5.59 -15.06
C LEU A 68 4.31 -5.43 -15.76
N HIS A 69 3.48 -4.50 -15.30
CA HIS A 69 2.17 -4.22 -15.90
C HIS A 69 2.35 -3.73 -17.34
N GLU A 70 3.27 -2.79 -17.57
CA GLU A 70 3.57 -2.27 -18.90
C GLU A 70 4.03 -3.39 -19.85
N THR A 71 4.91 -4.28 -19.37
CA THR A 71 5.40 -5.43 -20.14
C THR A 71 4.29 -6.41 -20.52
N ARG A 72 3.32 -6.64 -19.64
CA ARG A 72 2.26 -7.67 -19.84
C ARG A 72 0.99 -7.14 -20.50
N PHE A 73 0.58 -5.93 -20.16
CA PHE A 73 -0.74 -5.37 -20.46
C PHE A 73 -0.68 -3.97 -21.09
N GLY A 74 0.51 -3.40 -21.25
CA GLY A 74 0.71 -2.03 -21.74
C GLY A 74 0.51 -0.95 -20.67
N ALA A 75 0.52 0.31 -21.09
CA ALA A 75 0.60 1.46 -20.19
C ALA A 75 -0.70 1.76 -19.41
N PHE A 76 -1.85 1.20 -19.83
CA PHE A 76 -3.14 1.51 -19.19
C PHE A 76 -3.36 0.66 -17.94
N ILE A 77 -3.11 1.23 -16.75
CA ILE A 77 -3.36 0.59 -15.46
C ILE A 77 -4.80 0.91 -15.01
N PRO A 78 -5.69 -0.10 -14.85
CA PRO A 78 -7.05 0.12 -14.35
C PRO A 78 -7.07 0.74 -12.95
N LEU A 79 -7.97 1.71 -12.72
CA LEU A 79 -8.19 2.24 -11.37
C LEU A 79 -8.98 1.23 -10.53
N ILE A 80 -8.28 0.57 -9.62
CA ILE A 80 -8.86 -0.30 -8.60
C ILE A 80 -8.16 0.01 -7.27
N ARG A 81 -8.90 -0.08 -6.17
CA ARG A 81 -8.37 0.15 -4.83
C ARG A 81 -8.85 -0.94 -3.89
N ARG A 82 -8.13 -1.12 -2.78
CA ARG A 82 -8.40 -2.15 -1.76
C ARG A 82 -9.84 -2.09 -1.24
N GLU A 83 -10.37 -0.90 -1.00
CA GLU A 83 -11.72 -0.67 -0.47
C GLU A 83 -12.84 -1.09 -1.44
N HIS A 84 -12.51 -1.25 -2.73
CA HIS A 84 -13.42 -1.73 -3.77
C HIS A 84 -13.44 -3.27 -3.90
N VAL A 85 -12.56 -3.99 -3.18
CA VAL A 85 -12.42 -5.44 -3.26
C VAL A 85 -12.88 -6.11 -1.96
N ALA A 86 -13.88 -6.99 -2.06
CA ALA A 86 -14.40 -7.77 -0.96
C ALA A 86 -13.38 -8.82 -0.53
N GLY A 87 -13.22 -9.01 0.79
CA GLY A 87 -12.20 -9.91 1.34
C GLY A 87 -10.81 -9.29 1.42
N PHE A 88 -10.57 -8.14 0.77
CA PHE A 88 -9.41 -7.29 1.01
C PHE A 88 -9.65 -6.44 2.28
N TYR A 89 -10.03 -7.10 3.38
CA TYR A 89 -9.96 -6.46 4.68
C TYR A 89 -8.49 -6.18 4.96
N ALA A 90 -8.21 -4.90 5.23
CA ALA A 90 -6.91 -4.33 5.55
C ALA A 90 -6.05 -5.38 6.25
N ARG A 91 -5.06 -5.96 5.53
CA ARG A 91 -3.94 -6.54 6.25
C ARG A 91 -3.47 -5.41 7.14
N GLN A 92 -3.49 -5.67 8.44
CA GLN A 92 -2.81 -4.81 9.38
C GLN A 92 -1.41 -4.64 8.79
N PRO A 93 -1.01 -3.42 8.38
CA PRO A 93 0.27 -3.23 7.72
C PRO A 93 1.33 -3.86 8.63
N ILE A 94 2.31 -4.56 8.06
CA ILE A 94 3.09 -5.59 8.77
C ILE A 94 3.71 -5.05 10.07
N TRP A 95 3.98 -3.74 10.19
CA TRP A 95 4.37 -3.09 11.45
C TRP A 95 3.33 -3.18 12.59
N LEU A 96 2.02 -3.26 12.32
CA LEU A 96 1.00 -3.51 13.34
C LEU A 96 0.97 -5.00 13.77
N MET A 97 1.56 -5.91 12.98
CA MET A 97 1.82 -7.29 13.38
C MET A 97 3.25 -7.50 13.94
N ALA A 98 4.21 -6.66 13.57
CA ALA A 98 5.61 -6.76 13.96
C ALA A 98 5.98 -5.87 15.17
N ASN A 99 5.20 -4.82 15.46
CA ASN A 99 5.46 -3.86 16.54
C ASN A 99 4.34 -3.81 17.60
N LEU A 100 3.96 -4.96 18.17
CA LEU A 100 3.62 -5.02 19.60
C LEU A 100 4.88 -4.82 20.47
N GLY A 101 5.65 -3.78 20.15
CA GLY A 101 6.97 -3.49 20.70
C GLY A 101 7.30 -2.01 20.63
N ILE A 102 6.31 -1.13 20.73
CA ILE A 102 6.52 0.30 21.01
C ILE A 102 7.26 0.49 22.36
N GLU A 103 7.32 -0.55 23.20
CA GLU A 103 8.19 -0.58 24.39
C GLU A 103 9.71 -0.72 24.08
N LYS A 104 10.13 -0.79 22.82
CA LYS A 104 11.56 -0.85 22.43
C LYS A 104 12.09 0.37 21.67
N ILE A 105 11.30 1.43 21.51
CA ILE A 105 11.73 2.71 20.90
C ILE A 105 12.11 3.72 22.01
N ARG A 106 12.83 3.25 23.02
CA ARG A 106 13.47 4.06 24.08
C ARG A 106 14.79 3.44 24.48
#